data_AF-A0A0A9XVR6-F1
#
_entry.id   AF-A0A0A9XVR6-F1
#
_cell.length_a   1.000
_cell.length_b   1.000
_cell.length_c   1.000
_cell.angle_alpha   90.00
_cell.angle_beta   90.00
_cell.angle_gamma   90.00
#
_symmetry.space_group_name_H-M   'P 1'
#
loop_
_entity.id
_entity.type
_entity.pdbx_description
1 polymer ?
#
loop_
_entity_poly.entity_id
_entity_poly.type
_entity_poly.pdbx_seq_one_letter_code
_entity_poly.pdbx_strand_id
1 'polypeptide(L)'
;MVKYCFEVILARCKNKPLPVCSIRIPDILIPIFVTWKIASTDELRGCIGNFTPLPLRAQLQNYACVAAFEDDRFSPIKLNEIPLLSCTVSLLHSFEPCAAWND
;
A
#
# COMPACT_ATOMS: atom_id res chain seq x y z
N MET A 1 -2.28 1.29 -10.14
CA MET A 1 -1.55 0.89 -8.93
C MET A 1 -2.47 0.28 -7.89
N VAL A 2 -3.49 1.00 -7.40
CA VAL A 2 -4.47 0.48 -6.41
C VAL A 2 -5.09 -0.88 -6.78
N LYS A 3 -5.56 -1.06 -8.02
CA LYS A 3 -6.06 -2.36 -8.51
C LYS A 3 -5.06 -3.51 -8.29
N TYR A 4 -3.77 -3.25 -8.55
CA TYR A 4 -2.72 -4.23 -8.37
C TYR A 4 -2.52 -4.58 -6.88
N CYS A 5 -2.57 -3.59 -5.98
CA CYS A 5 -2.53 -3.84 -4.54
C CYS A 5 -3.68 -4.75 -4.09
N PHE A 6 -4.91 -4.52 -4.58
CA PHE A 6 -6.06 -5.40 -4.31
C PHE A 6 -5.84 -6.82 -4.84
N GLU A 7 -5.37 -6.96 -6.08
CA GLU A 7 -5.08 -8.28 -6.67
C GLU A 7 -4.03 -9.04 -5.87
N VAL A 8 -3.00 -8.34 -5.36
CA VAL A 8 -1.94 -8.92 -4.51
C VAL A 8 -2.50 -9.45 -3.19
N ILE A 9 -3.23 -8.64 -2.43
CA ILE A 9 -3.77 -9.10 -1.12
C ILE A 9 -4.84 -10.17 -1.31
N LEU A 10 -5.63 -10.10 -2.39
CA LEU A 10 -6.62 -11.12 -2.72
C LEU A 10 -5.94 -12.46 -3.06
N ALA A 11 -4.85 -12.43 -3.83
CA ALA A 11 -4.07 -13.62 -4.14
C ALA A 11 -3.47 -14.24 -2.87
N ARG A 12 -2.90 -13.40 -1.98
CA ARG A 12 -2.38 -13.85 -0.67
C ARG A 12 -3.47 -14.51 0.19
N CYS A 13 -4.62 -13.86 0.38
CA CYS A 13 -5.73 -14.42 1.17
C CYS A 13 -6.31 -15.71 0.57
N LYS A 14 -6.20 -15.91 -0.75
CA LYS A 14 -6.68 -17.12 -1.45
C LYS A 14 -5.58 -18.17 -1.66
N ASN A 15 -4.37 -17.96 -1.15
CA ASN A 15 -3.19 -18.79 -1.43
C ASN A 15 -2.98 -19.07 -2.93
N LYS A 16 -3.17 -18.04 -3.75
CA LYS A 16 -2.95 -18.09 -5.21
C LYS A 16 -1.61 -17.46 -5.58
N PRO A 17 -1.05 -17.79 -6.76
CA PRO A 17 0.11 -17.09 -7.29
C PRO A 17 -0.12 -15.58 -7.34
N LEU A 18 0.93 -14.81 -7.05
CA LEU A 18 0.86 -13.36 -7.10
C LEU A 18 0.64 -12.87 -8.53
N PRO A 19 -0.18 -11.81 -8.72
CA PRO A 19 -0.37 -11.22 -10.04
C PRO A 19 0.93 -10.57 -10.53
N VAL A 20 1.12 -10.60 -11.85
CA VAL A 20 2.23 -9.88 -12.49
C VAL A 20 1.91 -8.38 -12.51
N CYS A 21 2.86 -7.55 -12.07
CA CYS A 21 2.70 -6.10 -12.14
C CYS A 21 2.63 -5.63 -13.60
N SER A 22 1.61 -4.84 -13.94
CA SER A 22 1.42 -4.35 -15.30
C SER A 22 2.59 -3.47 -15.77
N ILE A 23 3.04 -3.66 -17.01
CA ILE A 23 4.07 -2.83 -17.64
C ILE A 23 3.67 -1.35 -17.74
N ARG A 24 2.37 -1.04 -17.68
CA ARG A 24 1.84 0.33 -17.65
C ARG A 24 2.18 1.09 -16.37
N ILE A 25 2.54 0.39 -15.28
CA ILE A 25 3.07 1.02 -14.08
C ILE A 25 4.58 1.23 -14.31
N PRO A 26 5.10 2.46 -14.25
CA PRO A 26 6.53 2.70 -14.43
C PRO A 26 7.34 2.05 -13.30
N ASP A 27 8.57 1.65 -13.58
CA ASP A 27 9.46 1.07 -12.56
C ASP A 27 10.54 2.07 -12.15
N ILE A 28 10.07 3.22 -11.65
CA ILE A 28 10.91 4.31 -11.16
C ILE A 28 11.25 4.12 -9.68
N LEU A 29 12.35 4.72 -9.23
CA LEU A 29 12.71 4.79 -7.81
C LEU A 29 11.92 5.92 -7.14
N ILE A 30 11.02 5.57 -6.21
CA ILE A 30 10.20 6.56 -5.51
C ILE A 30 9.74 6.02 -4.14
N PRO A 31 9.75 6.81 -3.05
CA PRO A 31 9.16 6.37 -1.79
C PRO A 31 7.64 6.32 -1.87
N ILE A 32 7.03 5.31 -1.26
CA ILE A 32 5.58 5.13 -1.28
C ILE A 32 5.03 4.75 0.10
N PHE A 33 3.75 5.06 0.31
CA PHE A 33 2.91 4.45 1.34
C PHE A 33 1.70 3.78 0.69
N VAL A 34 1.36 2.59 1.15
CA VAL A 34 0.10 1.92 0.82
C VAL A 34 -0.79 1.97 2.04
N THR A 35 -1.99 2.50 1.87
CA THR A 35 -2.97 2.67 2.93
C THR A 35 -4.24 1.90 2.59
N TRP A 36 -4.71 1.09 3.53
CA TRP A 36 -6.01 0.44 3.52
C TRP A 36 -6.94 1.19 4.49
N LYS A 37 -8.18 1.43 4.06
CA LYS A 37 -9.22 2.00 4.91
C LYS A 37 -10.53 1.24 4.74
N ILE A 38 -11.43 1.36 5.71
CA ILE A 38 -12.80 0.89 5.59
C ILE A 38 -13.54 1.86 4.67
N ALA A 39 -14.08 1.38 3.55
CA ALA A 39 -14.65 2.25 2.50
C ALA A 39 -15.86 3.06 2.97
N SER A 40 -16.66 2.54 3.90
CA SER A 40 -17.87 3.21 4.40
C SER A 40 -17.61 4.26 5.48
N THR A 41 -16.54 4.11 6.27
CA THR A 41 -16.24 5.00 7.41
C THR A 41 -14.98 5.85 7.20
N ASP A 42 -14.19 5.55 6.16
CA ASP A 42 -12.86 6.11 5.90
C ASP A 42 -11.85 5.88 7.04
N GLU A 43 -12.15 4.95 7.96
CA GLU A 43 -11.27 4.59 9.07
C GLU A 43 -10.07 3.80 8.60
N LEU A 44 -8.91 4.08 9.21
CA LEU A 44 -7.66 3.40 8.89
C LEU A 44 -7.74 1.91 9.22
N ARG A 45 -7.32 1.07 8.27
CA ARG A 45 -7.27 -0.40 8.42
C ARG A 45 -5.87 -1.00 8.22
N GLY A 46 -4.91 -0.16 7.85
CA GLY A 46 -3.48 -0.47 7.75
C GLY A 46 -2.77 0.58 6.90
N CYS A 47 -1.55 0.97 7.25
CA CYS A 47 -0.75 1.90 6.47
C CYS A 47 0.73 1.72 6.75
N ILE A 48 1.46 1.26 5.73
CA ILE A 48 2.91 1.07 5.80
C ILE A 48 3.54 1.54 4.48
N GLY A 49 4.75 2.06 4.58
CA GLY A 49 5.51 2.64 3.49
C GLY A 49 6.92 2.98 3.91
N ASN A 50 7.55 3.87 3.17
CA ASN A 50 8.91 4.32 3.43
C ASN A 50 9.16 5.72 2.87
N PHE A 51 10.31 6.28 3.25
CA PHE A 51 10.82 7.55 2.77
C PHE A 51 12.04 7.40 1.83
N THR A 52 12.47 6.18 1.53
CA THR A 52 13.68 5.89 0.73
C THR A 52 13.30 5.47 -0.69
N PRO A 53 13.83 6.10 -1.75
CA PRO A 53 13.50 5.72 -3.12
C PRO A 53 13.87 4.26 -3.42
N LEU A 54 12.87 3.46 -3.79
CA LEU A 54 13.01 2.03 -4.14
C LEU A 54 12.17 1.74 -5.41
N PRO A 55 12.37 0.59 -6.10
CA PRO A 55 11.63 0.29 -7.33
C PRO A 55 10.11 0.20 -7.11
N LEU A 56 9.34 1.07 -7.78
CA LEU A 56 7.90 1.21 -7.57
C LEU A 56 7.13 -0.11 -7.70
N ARG A 57 7.43 -0.94 -8.70
CA ARG A 57 6.69 -2.19 -8.92
C ARG A 57 6.88 -3.18 -7.77
N ALA A 58 8.13 -3.36 -7.33
CA ALA A 58 8.46 -4.25 -6.22
C ALA A 58 7.81 -3.76 -4.91
N GLN A 59 7.86 -2.45 -4.67
CA GLN A 59 7.28 -1.84 -3.48
C GLN A 59 5.76 -1.94 -3.42
N LEU A 60 5.05 -1.77 -4.54
CA LEU A 60 3.58 -1.89 -4.57
C LEU A 60 3.12 -3.26 -4.08
N GLN A 61 3.80 -4.32 -4.52
CA GLN A 61 3.50 -5.67 -4.06
C GLN A 61 3.81 -5.84 -2.57
N ASN A 62 5.00 -5.39 -2.15
CA ASN A 62 5.47 -5.57 -0.78
C ASN A 62 4.59 -4.79 0.21
N TYR A 63 4.49 -3.46 0.04
CA TYR A 63 3.76 -2.61 0.98
C TYR A 63 2.24 -2.82 0.94
N ALA A 64 1.66 -3.34 -0.16
CA ALA A 64 0.28 -3.82 -0.12
C ALA A 64 0.09 -4.97 0.87
N CYS A 65 1.02 -5.93 0.92
CA CYS A 65 0.98 -7.04 1.87
C CYS A 65 1.31 -6.57 3.29
N VAL A 66 2.40 -5.84 3.47
CA VAL A 66 2.84 -5.39 4.79
C VAL A 66 1.77 -4.50 5.45
N ALA A 67 1.21 -3.54 4.71
CA ALA A 67 0.11 -2.71 5.24
C ALA A 67 -1.18 -3.51 5.51
N ALA A 68 -1.41 -4.64 4.84
CA ALA A 68 -2.61 -5.46 5.04
C ALA A 68 -2.48 -6.50 6.16
N PHE A 69 -1.27 -7.03 6.37
CA PHE A 69 -1.07 -8.24 7.17
C PHE A 69 -0.03 -8.08 8.29
N GLU A 70 0.80 -7.05 8.26
CA GLU A 70 1.95 -6.86 9.17
C GLU A 70 1.97 -5.46 9.82
N ASP A 71 0.86 -4.70 9.73
CA ASP A 71 0.68 -3.48 10.51
C ASP A 71 0.17 -3.86 11.91
N ASP A 72 1.09 -3.92 12.88
CA ASP A 72 0.83 -4.41 14.25
C ASP A 72 -0.27 -3.65 15.01
N ARG A 73 -0.71 -2.48 14.51
CA ARG A 73 -1.85 -1.75 15.08
C ARG A 73 -3.18 -2.43 14.78
N PHE A 74 -3.23 -3.34 13.81
CA PHE A 74 -4.45 -4.00 13.35
C PHE A 74 -4.22 -5.51 13.18
N SER A 75 -5.28 -6.30 13.36
CA SER A 75 -5.23 -7.72 12.96
C SER A 75 -5.08 -7.85 11.43
N PRO A 76 -4.41 -8.89 10.91
CA PRO A 76 -4.30 -9.13 9.47
C PRO A 76 -5.67 -9.10 8.77
N ILE A 77 -5.75 -8.42 7.63
CA ILE A 77 -6.98 -8.29 6.82
C ILE A 77 -7.46 -9.66 6.36
N LYS A 78 -8.74 -9.97 6.55
CA LYS A 78 -9.36 -11.23 6.14
C LYS A 78 -9.99 -11.11 4.75
N LEU A 79 -10.19 -12.27 4.10
CA LEU A 79 -10.76 -12.36 2.76
C LEU A 79 -12.13 -11.68 2.61
N ASN A 80 -12.99 -11.77 3.63
CA ASN A 80 -14.32 -11.16 3.64
C ASN A 80 -14.29 -9.64 3.86
N GLU A 81 -13.20 -9.08 4.39
CA GLU A 81 -13.03 -7.64 4.56
C GLU A 81 -12.66 -6.96 3.24
N ILE A 82 -11.93 -7.64 2.33
CA ILE A 82 -11.40 -7.06 1.09
C ILE A 82 -12.43 -6.25 0.28
N PRO A 83 -13.67 -6.73 0.05
CA PRO A 83 -14.67 -5.96 -0.71
C PRO A 83 -15.16 -4.67 -0.02
N LEU A 84 -14.89 -4.52 1.27
CA LEU A 84 -15.31 -3.39 2.10
C LEU A 84 -14.20 -2.35 2.27
N LEU A 85 -13.04 -2.55 1.63
CA LEU A 85 -11.90 -1.66 1.76
C LEU A 85 -11.81 -0.66 0.63
N SER A 86 -11.21 0.48 0.92
CA SER A 86 -10.60 1.37 -0.05
C SER A 86 -9.07 1.30 0.10
N CYS A 87 -8.36 1.66 -0.97
CA CYS A 87 -6.90 1.62 -1.01
C CYS A 87 -6.37 2.89 -1.64
N THR A 88 -5.38 3.48 -0.97
CA THR A 88 -4.64 4.65 -1.43
C THR A 88 -3.16 4.29 -1.58
N VAL A 89 -2.55 4.73 -2.66
CA VAL A 89 -1.10 4.66 -2.87
C VAL A 89 -0.58 6.09 -2.91
N SER A 90 0.12 6.49 -1.85
CA SER A 90 0.76 7.80 -1.76
C SER A 90 2.17 7.72 -2.32
N LEU A 91 2.47 8.52 -3.33
CA LEU A 91 3.81 8.68 -3.89
C LEU A 91 4.43 9.93 -3.29
N LEU A 92 5.59 9.79 -2.64
CA LEU A 92 6.28 10.93 -2.03
C LEU A 92 7.37 11.42 -2.98
N HIS A 93 7.45 12.73 -3.14
CA HIS A 93 8.46 13.38 -3.96
C HIS A 93 8.85 14.71 -3.34
N SER A 94 9.96 15.28 -3.81
CA SER A 94 10.39 16.64 -3.46
C SER A 94 10.47 16.89 -1.94
N PHE A 95 11.13 16.00 -1.19
CA PHE A 95 11.38 16.22 0.24
C PHE A 95 12.14 17.54 0.44
N GLU A 96 11.66 18.36 1.36
CA GLU A 96 12.29 19.63 1.72
C GLU A 96 12.57 19.71 3.23
N PRO A 97 13.64 20.41 3.65
CA PRO A 97 13.88 20.66 5.06
C PRO A 97 12.77 21.54 5.66
N CYS A 98 12.30 21.17 6.84
CA CYS A 98 11.40 22.01 7.62
C CYS A 98 12.20 23.20 8.23
N ALA A 99 11.69 24.42 8.10
CA ALA A 99 12.40 25.62 8.56
C ALA A 99 12.23 25.86 10.07
N ALA A 100 11.07 25.51 10.64
CA ALA A 100 10.74 25.66 12.05
C ALA A 100 9.64 24.66 12.49
N TRP A 101 9.49 24.41 13.78
CA TRP A 101 8.48 23.45 14.30
C TRP A 101 7.02 23.87 14.04
N ASN A 102 6.79 25.13 13.69
CA ASN A 102 5.49 25.75 13.48
C ASN A 102 5.24 26.15 12.01
N ASP A 103 6.01 25.58 11.10
CA ASP A 103 5.79 25.64 9.66
C ASP A 103 4.53 24.86 9.25
#